data_AF-A0A937WFH4-F1
#
_entry.id   AF-A0A937WFH4-F1
#
_cell.length_a   1.000
_cell.length_b   1.000
_cell.length_c   1.000
_cell.angle_alpha   90.00
_cell.angle_beta   90.00
_cell.angle_gamma   90.00
#
_symmetry.space_group_name_H-M   'P 1'
#
loop_
_entity.id
_entity.type
_entity.pdbx_description
1 polymer ?
#
loop_
_entity_poly.entity_id
_entity_poly.type
_entity_poly.pdbx_seq_one_letter_code
_entity_poly.pdbx_strand_id
1 'polypeptide(L)'
;MDEEAKDVTGGTKTMKSLVSGNKIILEFELGEYYKDIVDLLTMMEIASKSKATERDIEELSKEIKKNWWQRNKDSFINLGLTQKRL
;
A
#
# COMPACT_ATOMS: atom_id res chain seq x y z
N MET A 1 25.67 31.52 -30.81
CA MET A 1 25.73 30.06 -31.05
C MET A 1 25.56 29.44 -29.69
N ASP A 2 24.30 29.39 -29.29
CA ASP A 2 23.82 28.72 -28.10
C ASP A 2 23.63 27.26 -28.48
N GLU A 3 24.23 26.33 -27.75
CA GLU A 3 23.84 24.93 -27.81
C GLU A 3 23.95 24.31 -26.42
N GLU A 4 22.84 24.43 -25.72
CA GLU A 4 22.22 23.45 -24.81
C GLU A 4 23.10 22.82 -23.73
N ALA A 5 23.15 23.49 -22.58
CA ALA A 5 23.15 22.77 -21.30
C ALA A 5 21.77 22.09 -21.15
N LYS A 6 21.73 20.77 -21.27
CA LYS A 6 20.54 19.98 -20.95
C LYS A 6 20.20 20.18 -19.47
N ASP A 7 19.12 20.93 -19.24
CA ASP A 7 18.50 21.03 -17.94
C ASP A 7 17.86 19.67 -17.59
N VAL A 8 18.56 18.90 -16.76
CA VAL A 8 18.05 17.68 -16.15
C VAL A 8 17.54 18.04 -14.75
N THR A 9 16.62 19.00 -14.67
CA THR A 9 15.88 19.25 -13.42
C THR A 9 14.74 18.24 -13.31
N GLY A 10 15.09 17.00 -13.01
CA GLY A 10 14.22 16.13 -12.22
C GLY A 10 14.15 16.70 -10.80
N GLY A 11 13.43 17.80 -10.63
CA GLY A 11 13.28 18.48 -9.34
C GLY A 11 12.79 17.49 -8.29
N THR A 12 13.50 17.40 -7.16
CA THR A 12 13.09 16.60 -6.01
C THR A 12 11.80 17.18 -5.44
N LYS A 13 10.67 16.65 -5.91
CA LYS A 13 9.32 16.90 -5.38
C LYS A 13 9.35 16.62 -3.88
N THR A 14 9.22 17.67 -3.07
CA THR A 14 9.50 17.61 -1.64
C THR A 14 8.24 17.94 -0.84
N MET A 15 7.73 16.93 -0.14
CA MET A 15 6.72 17.11 0.90
C MET A 15 7.42 17.52 2.20
N LYS A 16 6.81 18.45 2.94
CA LYS A 16 7.27 18.82 4.28
C LYS A 16 6.29 18.30 5.32
N SER A 17 6.82 17.86 6.45
CA SER A 17 6.03 17.44 7.61
C SER A 17 6.44 18.22 8.85
N LEU A 18 5.46 18.73 9.60
CA LEU A 18 5.67 19.28 10.93
C LEU A 18 4.93 18.44 11.97
N VAL A 19 5.56 18.22 13.12
CA VAL A 19 4.91 17.67 14.32
C VAL A 19 4.71 18.80 15.30
N SER A 20 3.47 19.06 15.69
CA SER A 20 3.12 20.09 16.67
C SER A 20 2.17 19.50 17.71
N GLY A 21 2.69 19.30 18.92
CA GLY A 21 1.97 18.59 19.98
C GLY A 21 1.59 17.17 19.56
N ASN A 22 0.28 16.88 19.54
CA ASN A 22 -0.27 15.59 19.14
C ASN A 22 -0.82 15.59 17.69
N LYS A 23 -0.31 16.47 16.82
CA LYS A 23 -0.75 16.61 15.43
C LYS A 23 0.43 16.53 14.48
N ILE A 24 0.20 15.88 13.34
CA ILE A 24 1.10 15.87 12.18
C ILE A 24 0.45 16.73 11.09
N ILE A 25 1.21 17.67 10.53
CA ILE A 25 0.80 18.52 9.42
C ILE A 25 1.66 18.15 8.22
N LEU A 26 1.01 17.83 7.09
CA LEU A 26 1.66 17.56 5.82
C LEU A 26 1.37 18.71 4.85
N GLU A 27 2.42 19.29 4.29
CA GLU A 27 2.34 20.40 3.34
C GLU A 27 2.98 19.99 2.01
N PHE A 28 2.23 20.21 0.93
CA PHE A 28 2.66 19.92 -0.44
C PHE A 28 1.94 20.84 -1.45
N GLU A 29 2.54 21.03 -2.63
CA GLU A 29 2.02 21.92 -3.67
C GLU A 29 0.84 21.29 -4.42
N LEU A 30 -0.22 22.09 -4.67
CA LEU A 30 -1.38 21.69 -5.46
C LEU A 30 -0.98 21.52 -6.93
N GLY A 31 -0.87 20.28 -7.38
CA GLY A 31 -0.34 19.88 -8.69
C GLY A 31 0.53 18.63 -8.59
N GLU A 32 1.05 18.37 -7.39
CA GLU A 32 1.79 17.18 -7.03
C GLU A 32 0.85 16.17 -6.35
N TYR A 33 0.37 15.17 -7.09
CA TYR A 33 -0.51 14.14 -6.54
C TYR A 33 0.31 13.03 -5.85
N TYR A 34 0.45 13.12 -4.53
CA TYR A 34 1.07 12.10 -3.69
C TYR A 34 0.10 10.96 -3.37
N LYS A 35 -0.20 10.15 -4.38
CA LYS A 35 -1.21 9.07 -4.32
C LYS A 35 -1.09 8.19 -3.08
N ASP A 36 0.11 7.70 -2.77
CA ASP A 36 0.30 6.75 -1.66
C ASP A 36 -0.02 7.36 -0.29
N ILE A 37 0.23 8.66 -0.13
CA ILE A 37 -0.05 9.38 1.12
C ILE A 37 -1.54 9.68 1.23
N VAL A 38 -2.18 10.06 0.13
CA VAL A 38 -3.63 10.26 0.08
C VAL A 38 -4.37 8.94 0.35
N ASP A 39 -3.91 7.83 -0.25
CA ASP A 39 -4.47 6.50 -0.03
C ASP A 39 -4.29 6.06 1.42
N LEU A 40 -3.12 6.29 2.03
CA LEU A 40 -2.86 6.00 3.44
C LEU A 40 -3.80 6.78 4.36
N LEU A 41 -3.93 8.10 4.15
CA LEU A 41 -4.81 8.95 4.97
C LEU A 41 -6.28 8.53 4.82
N THR A 42 -6.70 8.20 3.61
CA THR A 42 -8.06 7.71 3.32
C THR A 42 -8.30 6.36 4.01
N MET A 43 -7.34 5.45 3.94
CA MET A 43 -7.41 4.15 4.63
C MET A 43 -7.49 4.34 6.15
N MET A 44 -6.69 5.22 6.73
CA MET A 44 -6.72 5.51 8.17
C MET A 44 -8.06 6.13 8.58
N GLU A 45 -8.62 7.02 7.77
CA GLU A 45 -9.94 7.60 8.01
C GLU A 45 -11.04 6.53 7.97
N ILE A 46 -11.06 5.69 6.94
CA ILE A 46 -12.00 4.57 6.81
C ILE A 46 -11.86 3.61 7.99
N ALA A 47 -10.63 3.27 8.37
CA ALA A 47 -10.33 2.42 9.51
C ALA A 47 -10.81 3.04 10.83
N SER A 48 -10.61 4.34 11.03
CA SER A 48 -11.08 5.05 12.24
C SER A 48 -12.60 5.15 12.34
N LYS A 49 -13.30 5.12 11.21
CA LYS A 49 -14.77 5.07 11.13
C LYS A 49 -15.31 3.64 11.18
N SER A 50 -14.43 2.65 11.01
CA SER A 50 -14.80 1.24 11.09
C SER A 50 -15.17 0.90 12.52
N LYS A 51 -16.39 0.37 12.72
CA LYS A 51 -16.81 -0.25 13.99
C LYS A 51 -16.28 -1.68 14.13
N ALA A 52 -15.55 -2.18 13.13
CA ALA A 52 -14.99 -3.52 13.17
C ALA A 52 -13.99 -3.60 14.32
N THR A 53 -14.25 -4.54 15.22
CA THR A 53 -13.31 -4.87 16.27
C THR A 53 -12.11 -5.59 15.66
N GLU A 54 -10.99 -5.63 16.38
CA GLU A 54 -9.81 -6.42 15.97
C GLU A 54 -10.17 -7.88 15.68
N ARG A 55 -11.14 -8.42 16.42
CA ARG A 55 -11.72 -9.75 16.24
C ARG A 55 -12.40 -9.91 14.87
N ASP A 56 -13.13 -8.90 14.41
CA ASP A 56 -13.85 -8.95 13.13
C ASP A 56 -12.86 -8.89 11.95
N ILE A 57 -11.77 -8.14 12.09
CA ILE A 57 -10.67 -8.12 11.12
C ILE A 57 -9.96 -9.48 11.06
N GLU A 58 -9.72 -10.09 12.22
CA GLU A 58 -9.09 -11.40 12.31
C GLU A 58 -9.98 -12.50 11.72
N GLU A 59 -11.28 -12.48 11.99
CA GLU A 59 -12.26 -13.42 11.43
C GLU A 59 -12.32 -13.31 9.90
N LEU A 60 -12.41 -12.10 9.37
CA LEU A 60 -12.39 -11.86 7.92
C LEU A 60 -11.08 -12.34 7.27
N SER A 61 -9.94 -12.07 7.91
CA SER A 61 -8.63 -12.52 7.42
C SER A 61 -8.53 -14.04 7.38
N LYS A 62 -9.03 -14.73 8.42
CA LYS A 62 -9.09 -16.21 8.47
C LYS A 62 -9.99 -16.76 7.36
N GLU A 63 -11.14 -16.15 7.13
CA GLU A 63 -12.08 -16.56 6.10
C GLU A 63 -11.48 -16.43 4.70
N ILE A 64 -10.89 -15.27 4.37
CA ILE A 64 -10.23 -15.03 3.09
C ILE A 64 -9.10 -16.04 2.85
N LYS A 65 -8.24 -16.27 3.86
CA LYS A 65 -7.14 -17.25 3.77
C LYS A 65 -7.65 -18.66 3.55
N LYS A 66 -8.69 -19.08 4.28
CA LYS A 66 -9.31 -20.39 4.13
C LYS A 66 -9.88 -20.57 2.72
N ASN A 67 -10.63 -19.59 2.23
CA ASN A 67 -11.25 -19.62 0.91
C ASN A 67 -10.21 -19.65 -0.20
N TRP A 68 -9.14 -18.86 -0.08
CA TRP A 68 -8.03 -18.88 -1.02
C TRP A 68 -7.32 -20.24 -1.01
N TRP A 69 -7.02 -20.78 0.17
CA TRP A 69 -6.36 -22.08 0.30
C TRP A 69 -7.18 -23.20 -0.31
N GLN A 70 -8.49 -23.26 -0.04
CA GLN A 70 -9.39 -24.26 -0.63
C GLN A 70 -9.38 -24.22 -2.16
N ARG A 71 -9.31 -23.03 -2.76
CA ARG A 71 -9.29 -22.87 -4.23
C ARG A 71 -7.95 -23.23 -4.87
N ASN A 72 -6.85 -23.13 -4.13
CA ASN A 72 -5.50 -23.21 -4.70
C ASN A 72 -4.69 -24.42 -4.23
N LYS A 73 -5.14 -25.14 -3.19
CA LYS A 73 -4.42 -26.26 -2.57
C LYS A 73 -4.06 -27.35 -3.58
N ASP A 74 -4.93 -27.64 -4.54
CA ASP A 74 -4.69 -28.69 -5.54
C ASP A 74 -3.49 -28.36 -6.43
N SER A 75 -3.28 -27.09 -6.78
CA SER A 75 -2.11 -26.65 -7.53
C SER A 75 -0.82 -26.90 -6.74
N PHE A 76 -0.82 -26.63 -5.44
CA PHE A 76 0.36 -26.85 -4.58
C PHE A 76 0.65 -28.33 -4.33
N ILE A 77 -0.38 -29.16 -4.17
CA ILE A 77 -0.21 -30.61 -3.98
C ILE A 77 0.22 -31.29 -5.28
N ASN A 78 -0.33 -30.88 -6.43
CA ASN A 78 0.05 -31.43 -7.73
C ASN A 78 1.48 -31.05 -8.14
N LEU A 79 1.94 -29.85 -7.81
CA LEU A 79 3.35 -29.45 -7.99
C LEU A 79 4.32 -30.34 -7.19
N GLY A 80 3.94 -30.76 -5.97
CA GLY A 80 4.77 -31.63 -5.12
C GLY A 80 4.88 -33.10 -5.60
N LEU A 81 3.88 -33.60 -6.33
CA LEU A 81 3.91 -34.97 -6.90
C LEU A 81 4.66 -35.05 -8.23
N THR A 82 4.86 -33.92 -8.92
CA THR A 82 5.57 -33.86 -10.21
C THR A 82 7.10 -33.91 -10.02
N GLN A 83 7.63 -33.45 -8.88
CA GLN A 83 9.08 -33.51 -8.59
C GLN A 83 9.60 -34.89 -8.16
N LYS A 84 8.72 -35.86 -7.84
CA LYS A 84 9.11 -37.24 -7.50
C LYS A 84 9.19 -38.19 -8.71
N ARG A 85 9.03 -37.67 -9.93
CA ARG A 85 8.96 -38.44 -11.17
C ARG A 85 9.98 -38.01 -12.24
N LEU A 86 11.09 -37.42 -11.80
CA LEU A 86 12.30 -37.20 -12.61
C LEU A 86 13.51 -37.81 -11.89
#